data_AF-A0A8K0KD05-F1
#
_entry.id   AF-A0A8K0KD05-F1
#
_cell.length_a   1.000
_cell.length_b   1.000
_cell.length_c   1.000
_cell.angle_alpha   90.00
_cell.angle_beta   90.00
_cell.angle_gamma   90.00
#
_symmetry.space_group_name_H-M   'P 1'
#
loop_
_entity.id
_entity.type
_entity.pdbx_description
1 polymer ?
#
loop_
_entity_poly.entity_id
_entity_poly.type
_entity_poly.pdbx_seq_one_letter_code
_entity_poly.pdbx_strand_id
1 'polypeptide(L)'
;MRSLKALRLSRGSMEMCSSTMSTRVKQRAVIKALTAEKVTPTEIHRPLKAVYSDNAVDRSAVNRWVVKFSGCRPGKAIIVGETRSGRPITATDDEHRKLVNDLIQNDRRITQKRIANHIGMSIIE
;
A
#
# COMPACT_ATOMS: atom_id res chain seq x y z
N MET A 1 -5.01 21.11 -52.76
CA MET A 1 -4.65 19.89 -52.02
C MET A 1 -4.30 20.25 -50.58
N ARG A 2 -4.98 19.58 -49.63
CA ARG A 2 -4.66 19.38 -48.20
C ARG A 2 -4.68 20.61 -47.26
N SER A 3 -5.86 20.81 -46.71
CA SER A 3 -6.17 21.53 -45.46
C SER A 3 -5.31 21.03 -44.30
N LEU A 4 -4.57 21.93 -43.63
CA LEU A 4 -3.88 21.65 -42.37
C LEU A 4 -4.81 22.04 -41.21
N LYS A 5 -5.62 21.07 -40.75
CA LYS A 5 -6.31 21.17 -39.47
C LYS A 5 -5.24 21.29 -38.37
N ALA A 6 -5.21 22.42 -37.68
CA ALA A 6 -4.51 22.55 -36.41
C ALA A 6 -5.15 21.58 -35.42
N LEU A 7 -4.55 20.40 -35.26
CA LEU A 7 -4.94 19.45 -34.23
C LEU A 7 -4.61 20.10 -32.89
N ARG A 8 -5.65 20.60 -32.23
CA ARG A 8 -5.62 21.05 -30.84
C ARG A 8 -5.23 19.83 -30.01
N LEU A 9 -3.94 19.65 -29.76
CA LEU A 9 -3.46 18.73 -28.73
C LEU A 9 -4.06 19.24 -27.43
N SER A 10 -5.13 18.57 -27.00
CA SER A 10 -5.57 18.61 -25.62
C SER A 10 -4.31 18.40 -24.79
N ARG A 11 -3.87 19.45 -24.09
CA ARG A 11 -2.95 19.30 -22.96
C ARG A 11 -3.75 18.49 -21.97
N GLY A 12 -3.66 17.16 -22.11
CA GLY A 12 -4.10 16.23 -21.10
C GLY A 12 -3.54 16.78 -19.80
N SER A 13 -4.44 16.97 -18.84
CA SER A 13 -4.12 17.33 -17.47
C SER A 13 -2.92 16.47 -17.08
N MET A 14 -1.74 17.09 -17.05
CA MET A 14 -0.58 16.49 -16.43
C MET A 14 -0.94 16.60 -14.97
N GLU A 15 -1.63 15.57 -14.46
CA GLU A 15 -1.80 15.30 -13.05
C GLU A 15 -0.40 15.41 -12.45
N MET A 16 -0.12 16.59 -11.90
CA MET A 16 1.11 16.88 -11.23
C MET A 16 0.99 16.15 -9.91
N CYS A 17 1.30 14.86 -9.92
CA CYS A 17 1.43 14.06 -8.72
C CYS A 17 2.55 14.67 -7.89
N SER A 18 2.20 15.65 -7.06
CA SER A 18 3.03 16.17 -5.97
C SER A 18 3.15 15.08 -4.90
N SER A 19 3.79 13.97 -5.24
CA SER A 19 4.20 12.97 -4.27
C SER A 19 5.70 13.00 -4.22
N THR A 20 6.22 13.91 -3.40
CA THR A 20 7.61 13.85 -2.94
C THR A 20 7.81 12.46 -2.35
N MET A 21 8.51 11.58 -3.06
CA MET A 21 8.74 10.19 -2.62
C MET A 21 9.21 10.19 -1.16
N SER A 22 8.49 9.47 -0.29
CA SER A 22 8.81 9.40 1.14
C SER A 22 10.27 8.98 1.33
N THR A 23 10.95 9.56 2.33
CA THR A 23 12.33 9.23 2.70
C THR A 23 12.54 7.72 2.87
N ARG A 24 11.52 6.99 3.37
CA ARG A 24 11.57 5.53 3.48
C ARG A 24 11.57 4.81 2.13
N VAL A 25 10.84 5.32 1.14
CA VAL A 25 10.84 4.77 -0.22
C VAL A 25 12.20 5.00 -0.89
N LYS A 26 12.78 6.19 -0.71
CA LYS A 26 14.14 6.52 -1.21
C LYS A 26 15.20 5.57 -0.61
N GLN A 27 15.19 5.37 0.70
CA GLN A 27 16.13 4.45 1.36
C GLN A 27 15.97 3.00 0.90
N ARG A 28 14.73 2.52 0.71
CA ARG A 28 14.47 1.17 0.16
C ARG A 28 14.97 1.02 -1.28
N ALA A 29 14.90 2.07 -2.10
CA ALA A 29 15.46 2.05 -3.45
C ALA A 29 16.99 1.88 -3.43
N VAL A 30 17.67 2.59 -2.52
CA VAL A 30 19.12 2.43 -2.30
C VAL A 30 19.45 1.01 -1.84
N ILE A 31 18.70 0.46 -0.87
CA ILE A 31 18.90 -0.93 -0.41
C ILE A 31 18.73 -1.91 -1.56
N LYS A 32 17.71 -1.73 -2.40
CA LYS A 32 17.46 -2.58 -3.58
C LYS A 32 18.63 -2.59 -4.55
N ALA A 33 19.15 -1.41 -4.88
CA ALA A 33 20.29 -1.26 -5.78
C ALA A 33 21.53 -1.99 -5.23
N LEU A 34 21.90 -1.70 -3.97
CA LEU A 34 23.08 -2.28 -3.34
C LEU A 34 22.93 -3.80 -3.08
N THR A 35 21.70 -4.29 -2.88
CA THR A 35 21.44 -5.73 -2.79
C THR A 35 21.67 -6.43 -4.13
N ALA A 36 21.32 -5.79 -5.25
CA ALA A 36 21.59 -6.33 -6.58
C ALA A 36 23.10 -6.39 -6.89
N GLU A 37 23.87 -5.47 -6.32
CA GLU A 37 25.34 -5.47 -6.33
C GLU A 37 25.97 -6.47 -5.33
N LYS A 38 25.15 -7.23 -4.58
CA LYS A 38 25.57 -8.21 -3.58
C LYS A 38 26.35 -7.62 -2.39
N VAL A 39 26.12 -6.34 -2.08
CA VAL A 39 26.71 -5.67 -0.91
C VAL A 39 26.09 -6.21 0.37
N THR A 40 26.90 -6.37 1.42
CA THR A 40 26.40 -6.92 2.69
C THR A 40 25.47 -5.93 3.42
N PRO A 41 24.47 -6.38 4.20
CA PRO A 41 23.57 -5.49 4.94
C PRO A 41 24.29 -4.47 5.83
N THR A 42 25.44 -4.86 6.40
CA THR A 42 26.27 -3.99 7.25
C THR A 42 26.87 -2.83 6.46
N GLU A 43 27.39 -3.13 5.26
CA GLU A 43 27.98 -2.14 4.37
C GLU A 43 26.92 -1.24 3.73
N ILE A 44 25.67 -1.73 3.57
CA ILE A 44 24.53 -0.93 3.15
C ILE A 44 24.09 0.06 4.24
N HIS A 45 24.13 -0.34 5.51
CA HIS A 45 23.65 0.51 6.60
C HIS A 45 24.54 1.74 6.85
N ARG A 46 25.86 1.63 6.66
CA ARG A 46 26.81 2.73 6.84
C ARG A 46 26.49 3.98 5.99
N PRO A 47 26.37 3.90 4.65
CA PRO A 47 26.03 5.05 3.81
C PRO A 47 24.60 5.54 4.06
N LEU A 48 23.67 4.66 4.42
CA LEU A 48 22.32 5.09 4.81
C LEU A 48 22.35 5.95 6.08
N LYS A 49 23.13 5.57 7.09
CA LYS A 49 23.28 6.36 8.32
C LYS A 49 24.00 7.68 8.07
N ALA A 50 24.98 7.71 7.17
CA ALA A 50 25.68 8.94 6.80
C ALA A 50 24.78 9.95 6.06
N VAL A 51 23.95 9.49 5.12
CA VAL A 51 23.09 10.37 4.29
C VAL A 51 21.82 10.79 5.02
N TYR A 52 21.18 9.89 5.76
CA TYR A 52 19.87 10.14 6.37
C TYR A 52 19.93 10.44 7.88
N SER A 53 21.10 10.32 8.51
CA SER A 53 21.32 10.61 9.93
C SER A 53 20.29 9.92 10.83
N ASP A 54 19.47 10.66 11.57
CA ASP A 54 18.45 10.09 12.49
C ASP A 54 17.22 9.56 11.76
N ASN A 55 17.03 9.94 10.49
CA ASN A 55 15.97 9.42 9.65
C ASN A 55 16.37 8.10 8.94
N ALA A 56 17.59 7.60 9.18
CA ALA A 56 18.06 6.36 8.57
C ALA A 56 17.31 5.13 9.09
N VAL A 57 17.00 4.18 8.22
CA VAL A 57 16.44 2.89 8.61
C VAL A 57 17.48 2.11 9.42
N ASP A 58 17.00 1.42 10.44
CA ASP A 58 17.82 0.60 11.32
C ASP A 58 18.39 -0.63 10.60
N ARG A 59 19.45 -1.21 11.16
CA ARG A 59 20.13 -2.38 10.59
C ARG A 59 19.18 -3.57 10.39
N SER A 60 18.21 -3.77 11.30
CA SER A 60 17.25 -4.87 11.20
C SER A 60 16.24 -4.63 10.07
N ALA A 61 15.81 -3.39 9.82
CA ALA A 61 15.05 -3.07 8.62
C ALA A 61 15.86 -3.30 7.34
N VAL A 62 17.14 -2.89 7.29
CA VAL A 62 18.01 -3.16 6.14
C VAL A 62 18.06 -4.66 5.85
N ASN A 63 18.31 -5.49 6.87
CA ASN A 63 18.37 -6.94 6.70
C ASN A 63 17.06 -7.53 6.14
N ARG A 64 15.90 -7.10 6.66
CA ARG A 64 14.60 -7.53 6.14
C ARG A 64 14.41 -7.17 4.66
N TRP A 65 14.85 -5.99 4.25
CA TRP A 65 14.75 -5.56 2.85
C TRP A 65 15.73 -6.31 1.94
N VAL A 66 16.95 -6.56 2.39
CA VAL A 66 17.93 -7.37 1.66
C VAL A 66 17.38 -8.77 1.39
N VAL A 67 16.83 -9.44 2.42
CA VAL A 67 16.19 -10.77 2.27
C VAL A 67 14.99 -10.70 1.31
N LYS A 68 14.16 -9.66 1.41
CA LYS A 68 13.01 -9.48 0.51
C LYS A 68 13.45 -9.28 -0.95
N PHE A 69 14.56 -8.60 -1.17
CA PHE A 69 15.06 -8.29 -2.52
C PHE A 69 15.90 -9.40 -3.13
N SER A 70 16.62 -10.21 -2.33
CA SER A 70 17.44 -11.31 -2.85
C SER A 70 16.62 -12.41 -3.54
N GLY A 71 15.37 -12.62 -3.11
CA GLY A 71 14.45 -13.57 -3.75
C GLY A 71 13.64 -13.00 -4.92
N CYS A 72 13.73 -11.71 -5.22
CA CYS A 72 12.94 -11.06 -6.26
C CYS A 72 13.69 -11.04 -7.60
N ARG A 73 13.00 -11.32 -8.71
CA ARG A 73 13.56 -11.09 -10.05
C ARG A 73 13.89 -9.59 -10.24
N PRO A 74 14.96 -9.24 -10.98
CA PRO A 74 15.26 -7.86 -11.34
C PRO A 74 14.00 -7.18 -11.94
N GLY A 75 13.70 -5.97 -11.48
CA GLY A 75 12.53 -5.21 -11.94
C GLY A 75 11.20 -5.53 -11.24
N LYS A 76 11.02 -6.68 -10.58
CA LYS A 76 9.74 -7.04 -9.90
C LYS A 76 9.64 -6.61 -8.44
N ALA A 77 10.74 -6.23 -7.81
CA ALA A 77 10.70 -5.90 -6.39
C ALA A 77 9.97 -4.56 -6.13
N ILE A 78 8.88 -4.64 -5.36
CA ILE A 78 8.05 -3.50 -4.96
C ILE A 78 8.74 -2.76 -3.80
N ILE A 79 8.98 -1.46 -4.00
CA ILE A 79 9.67 -0.58 -3.04
C ILE A 79 8.66 0.10 -2.10
N VAL A 80 7.48 0.42 -2.65
CA VAL A 80 6.35 0.99 -1.91
C VAL A 80 5.79 -0.09 -0.99
N GLY A 81 5.34 0.28 0.21
CA GLY A 81 4.60 -0.66 1.04
C GLY A 81 3.34 -1.09 0.30
N GLU A 82 3.05 -2.37 0.25
CA GLU A 82 1.73 -2.83 -0.16
C GLU A 82 0.68 -2.19 0.75
N THR A 83 -0.46 -1.85 0.17
CA THR A 83 -1.64 -1.44 0.94
C THR A 83 -1.89 -2.56 1.95
N ARG A 84 -1.72 -2.25 3.23
CA ARG A 84 -1.99 -3.23 4.28
C ARG A 84 -3.45 -3.64 4.11
N SER A 85 -3.71 -4.93 4.01
CA SER A 85 -5.04 -5.47 4.27
C SER A 85 -5.34 -5.17 5.73
N GLY A 86 -5.92 -4.01 6.00
CA GLY A 86 -6.53 -3.74 7.30
C GLY A 86 -7.69 -4.70 7.52
N ARG A 87 -8.34 -4.58 8.68
CA ARG A 87 -9.66 -5.21 8.86
C ARG A 87 -10.55 -4.78 7.68
N PRO A 88 -11.16 -5.71 6.93
CA PRO A 88 -11.98 -5.32 5.80
C PRO A 88 -13.10 -4.40 6.27
N ILE A 89 -13.23 -3.24 5.63
CA ILE A 89 -14.28 -2.24 5.88
C ILE A 89 -15.65 -2.77 5.39
N THR A 90 -15.71 -3.98 4.83
CA THR A 90 -16.97 -4.64 4.45
C THR A 90 -17.97 -4.73 5.61
N ALA A 91 -17.52 -4.70 6.87
CA ALA A 91 -18.40 -4.59 8.04
C ALA A 91 -19.20 -3.26 8.13
N THR A 92 -18.89 -2.27 7.30
CA THR A 92 -19.51 -0.93 7.25
C THR A 92 -19.92 -0.54 5.83
N ASP A 93 -20.12 -1.52 4.93
CA ASP A 93 -20.71 -1.23 3.63
C ASP A 93 -22.18 -0.77 3.79
N ASP A 94 -22.62 0.16 2.93
CA ASP A 94 -23.97 0.72 3.00
C ASP A 94 -25.05 -0.34 2.75
N GLU A 95 -24.73 -1.37 1.97
CA GLU A 95 -25.62 -2.50 1.71
C GLU A 95 -25.83 -3.35 2.97
N HIS A 96 -24.77 -3.64 3.72
CA HIS A 96 -24.90 -4.34 5.00
C HIS A 96 -25.67 -3.50 6.03
N ARG A 97 -25.51 -2.16 6.01
CA ARG A 97 -26.29 -1.26 6.87
C ARG A 97 -27.79 -1.32 6.58
N LYS A 98 -28.20 -1.36 5.31
CA LYS A 98 -29.60 -1.53 4.92
C LYS A 98 -30.14 -2.89 5.37
N LEU A 99 -29.41 -3.97 5.12
CA LEU A 99 -29.80 -5.32 5.52
C LEU A 99 -30.02 -5.44 7.04
N VAL A 100 -29.11 -4.87 7.85
CA VAL A 100 -29.30 -4.82 9.31
C VAL A 100 -30.56 -4.04 9.67
N ASN A 101 -30.79 -2.88 9.07
CA ASN A 101 -31.96 -2.06 9.34
C ASN A 101 -33.26 -2.79 8.99
N ASP A 102 -33.31 -3.46 7.85
CA ASP A 102 -34.48 -4.23 7.42
C ASP A 102 -34.76 -5.41 8.36
N LEU A 103 -33.72 -6.12 8.80
CA LEU A 103 -33.87 -7.20 9.79
C LEU A 103 -34.43 -6.70 11.12
N ILE A 104 -33.98 -5.54 11.60
CA ILE A 104 -34.48 -4.92 12.84
C ILE A 104 -35.92 -4.41 12.66
N GLN A 105 -36.27 -3.85 11.50
CA GLN A 105 -37.63 -3.39 11.24
C GLN A 105 -38.63 -4.55 11.17
N ASN A 106 -38.22 -5.68 10.58
CA ASN A 106 -39.04 -6.89 10.50
C ASN A 106 -39.18 -7.62 11.85
N ASP A 107 -38.10 -7.73 12.63
CA ASP A 107 -38.10 -8.35 13.96
C ASP A 107 -37.32 -7.49 14.94
N ARG A 108 -38.03 -6.62 15.68
CA ARG A 108 -37.41 -5.75 16.70
C ARG A 108 -36.79 -6.51 17.87
N ARG A 109 -37.01 -7.82 18.00
CA ARG A 109 -36.42 -8.69 19.03
C ARG A 109 -35.29 -9.57 18.49
N ILE A 110 -34.82 -9.32 17.26
CA ILE A 110 -33.72 -10.08 16.66
C ILE A 110 -32.42 -9.90 17.47
N THR A 111 -31.69 -11.00 17.67
CA THR A 111 -30.41 -10.98 18.40
C THR A 111 -29.25 -10.67 17.48
N GLN A 112 -28.18 -10.09 18.02
CA GLN A 112 -26.95 -9.82 17.27
C GLN A 112 -26.39 -11.07 16.59
N LYS A 113 -26.53 -12.25 17.23
CA LYS A 113 -26.11 -13.54 16.66
C LYS A 113 -26.92 -13.95 15.45
N ARG A 114 -28.23 -13.72 15.46
CA ARG A 114 -29.09 -13.95 14.29
C ARG A 114 -28.77 -12.98 13.15
N ILE A 115 -28.55 -11.70 13.45
CA ILE A 115 -28.13 -10.70 12.47
C ILE A 115 -26.80 -11.09 11.82
N ALA A 116 -25.79 -11.41 12.64
CA ALA A 116 -24.46 -11.78 12.18
C ALA A 116 -24.49 -13.04 11.29
N ASN A 117 -25.27 -14.06 11.67
CA ASN A 117 -25.49 -15.25 10.85
C ASN A 117 -26.16 -14.91 9.50
N HIS A 118 -27.11 -13.99 9.49
CA HIS A 118 -27.84 -13.61 8.26
C HIS A 118 -26.96 -12.83 7.27
N ILE A 119 -25.95 -12.11 7.78
CA ILE A 119 -25.06 -11.25 6.98
C ILE A 119 -23.70 -11.93 6.75
N GLY A 120 -23.46 -13.11 7.32
CA GLY A 120 -22.20 -13.83 7.19
C GLY A 120 -21.03 -13.13 7.89
N MET A 121 -21.30 -12.38 8.96
CA MET A 121 -20.27 -11.70 9.76
C MET A 121 -20.03 -12.42 11.08
N SER A 122 -18.82 -12.26 11.62
CA SER A 122 -18.50 -12.70 12.97
C SER A 122 -18.83 -11.62 13.99
N ILE A 123 -19.44 -12.01 15.10
CA ILE A 123 -19.56 -11.15 16.29
C ILE A 123 -18.20 -11.13 16.99
N ILE A 124 -17.80 -9.99 17.53
CA ILE A 124 -16.66 -9.90 18.43
C ILE A 124 -17.18 -10.27 19.83
N GLU A 125 -16.72 -11.39 20.39
CA GLU A 125 -16.93 -11.72 21.81
C GLU A 125 -16.02 -10.89 22.72
#